data_AF-A0A5B9DCI4-F1
#
_entry.id   AF-A0A5B9DCI4-F1
#
_cell.length_a   1.000
_cell.length_b   1.000
_cell.length_c   1.000
_cell.angle_alpha   90.00
_cell.angle_beta   90.00
_cell.angle_gamma   90.00
#
_symmetry.space_group_name_H-M   'P 1'
#
loop_
_entity.id
_entity.type
_entity.pdbx_description
1 polymer ?
#
loop_
_entity_poly.entity_id
_entity_poly.type
_entity_poly.pdbx_seq_one_letter_code
_entity_poly.pdbx_strand_id
1 'polypeptide(L)'
;MSIPSEDVLLQAVNHKIRRKILQIVNDNKGRSYTTLLETFDISNGKLNYHLKLLKGFIQKDVNGYYQITPLGIRTLKILEDFMQEISEEERPLIKEAYLSQKENDKSFIELQYVSGYRFKIVLLIGLYAIMMIVGIQYIPENPSFYIPFLIALSVIIVPGIVFLFRVQKKSAIFARKVDRLLDDME
;
A
#
# COMPACT_ATOMS: atom_id res chain seq x y z
N MET A 1 0.94 -27.86 -11.02
CA MET A 1 0.90 -26.82 -9.98
C MET A 1 -0.56 -26.66 -9.59
N SER A 2 -0.96 -27.07 -8.39
CA SER A 2 -2.31 -26.84 -7.89
C SER A 2 -2.50 -25.34 -7.71
N ILE A 3 -3.60 -24.78 -8.23
CA ILE A 3 -3.95 -23.38 -7.99
C ILE A 3 -4.15 -23.23 -6.48
N PRO A 4 -3.46 -22.29 -5.79
CA PRO A 4 -3.67 -22.05 -4.36
C PRO A 4 -5.10 -21.53 -4.17
N SER A 5 -5.94 -22.36 -3.59
CA SER A 5 -7.38 -22.10 -3.54
C SER A 5 -7.71 -20.95 -2.59
N GLU A 6 -6.94 -20.82 -1.52
CA GLU A 6 -7.05 -19.84 -0.45
C GLU A 6 -6.85 -18.42 -0.97
N ASP A 7 -5.76 -18.20 -1.72
CA ASP A 7 -5.43 -16.89 -2.30
C ASP A 7 -6.52 -16.40 -3.26
N VAL A 8 -7.08 -17.31 -4.05
CA VAL A 8 -8.16 -17.00 -5.00
C VAL A 8 -9.42 -16.57 -4.25
N LEU A 9 -9.80 -17.28 -3.19
CA LEU A 9 -10.98 -16.94 -2.36
C LEU A 9 -10.78 -15.57 -1.68
N LEU A 10 -9.64 -15.36 -1.02
CA LEU A 10 -9.33 -14.13 -0.29
C LEU A 10 -9.26 -12.91 -1.22
N GLN A 11 -8.64 -13.06 -2.39
CA GLN A 11 -8.53 -11.97 -3.37
C GLN A 11 -9.91 -11.51 -3.87
N ALA A 12 -10.84 -12.44 -4.05
CA ALA A 12 -12.21 -12.12 -4.46
C ALA A 12 -12.92 -11.22 -3.43
N VAL A 13 -12.76 -11.49 -2.14
CA VAL A 13 -13.42 -10.74 -1.05
C VAL A 13 -12.63 -9.57 -0.50
N ASN A 14 -11.37 -9.37 -0.92
CA ASN A 14 -10.52 -8.28 -0.43
C ASN A 14 -11.12 -6.87 -0.68
N HIS A 15 -12.03 -6.70 -1.65
CA HIS A 15 -12.64 -5.39 -1.95
C HIS A 15 -14.11 -5.30 -1.53
N LYS A 16 -14.50 -4.22 -0.84
CA LYS A 16 -15.87 -3.99 -0.32
C LYS A 16 -16.96 -4.15 -1.38
N ILE A 17 -16.76 -3.60 -2.58
CA ILE A 17 -17.73 -3.71 -3.69
C ILE A 17 -17.91 -5.18 -4.12
N ARG A 18 -16.84 -5.97 -4.20
CA ARG A 18 -16.93 -7.38 -4.61
C ARG A 18 -17.67 -8.22 -3.58
N ARG A 19 -17.41 -7.99 -2.29
CA ARG A 19 -18.17 -8.62 -1.18
C ARG A 19 -19.66 -8.34 -1.31
N LYS A 20 -20.02 -7.07 -1.47
CA LYS A 20 -21.42 -6.67 -1.65
C LYS A 20 -22.04 -7.25 -2.92
N ILE A 21 -21.33 -7.30 -4.04
CA ILE A 21 -21.83 -7.94 -5.27
C ILE A 21 -22.17 -9.40 -4.98
N LEU A 22 -21.26 -10.16 -4.37
CA LEU A 22 -21.48 -11.56 -4.02
C LEU A 22 -22.71 -11.72 -3.13
N GLN A 23 -22.86 -10.89 -2.08
CA GLN A 23 -24.03 -10.90 -1.20
C GLN A 23 -25.33 -10.63 -1.97
N ILE A 24 -25.34 -9.61 -2.85
CA ILE A 24 -26.50 -9.19 -3.62
C ILE A 24 -26.93 -10.24 -4.67
N VAL A 25 -25.98 -10.96 -5.27
CA VAL A 25 -26.29 -12.01 -6.27
C VAL A 25 -26.55 -13.38 -5.65
N ASN A 26 -26.32 -13.53 -4.34
CA ASN A 26 -26.68 -14.74 -3.58
C ASN A 26 -28.20 -14.85 -3.36
N ASP A 27 -28.96 -13.79 -3.62
CA ASP A 27 -30.42 -13.83 -3.62
C ASP A 27 -30.94 -14.73 -4.75
N ASN A 28 -31.92 -15.59 -4.47
CA ASN A 28 -32.50 -16.61 -5.37
C ASN A 28 -32.99 -16.11 -6.75
N LYS A 29 -33.02 -14.80 -7.01
CA LYS A 29 -33.46 -14.20 -8.28
C LYS A 29 -32.31 -13.75 -9.19
N GLY A 30 -31.07 -13.75 -8.72
CA GLY A 30 -29.95 -13.11 -9.41
C GLY A 30 -30.18 -11.60 -9.63
N ARG A 31 -29.22 -10.90 -10.22
CA ARG A 31 -29.33 -9.45 -10.47
C ARG A 31 -28.83 -9.04 -11.85
N SER A 32 -29.52 -8.10 -12.47
CA SER A 32 -29.10 -7.55 -13.76
C SER A 32 -27.88 -6.64 -13.60
N TYR A 33 -27.14 -6.43 -14.70
CA TYR A 33 -26.05 -5.46 -14.73
C TYR A 33 -26.51 -4.05 -14.32
N THR A 34 -27.65 -3.60 -14.86
CA THR A 34 -28.22 -2.27 -14.58
C THR A 34 -28.55 -2.11 -13.10
N THR A 35 -29.17 -3.13 -12.48
CA THR A 35 -29.47 -3.12 -11.04
C THR A 35 -28.21 -3.03 -10.19
N LEU A 36 -27.13 -3.74 -10.55
CA LEU A 36 -25.86 -3.64 -9.86
C LEU A 36 -25.26 -2.23 -10.02
N LEU A 37 -25.32 -1.65 -11.21
CA LEU A 37 -24.81 -0.30 -11.47
C LEU A 37 -25.52 0.76 -10.61
N GLU A 38 -26.85 0.69 -10.56
CA GLU A 38 -27.69 1.57 -9.73
C GLU A 38 -27.40 1.41 -8.23
N THR A 39 -27.10 0.20 -7.77
CA THR A 39 -26.85 -0.08 -6.35
C THR A 39 -25.53 0.51 -5.83
N PHE A 40 -24.50 0.58 -6.67
CA PHE A 40 -23.15 0.96 -6.24
C PHE A 40 -22.78 2.41 -6.55
N ASP A 41 -23.57 3.12 -7.36
CA ASP A 41 -23.27 4.49 -7.85
C ASP A 41 -21.82 4.63 -8.36
N ILE A 42 -21.40 3.66 -9.18
CA ILE A 42 -20.05 3.62 -9.78
C ILE A 42 -20.13 3.68 -11.30
N SER A 43 -19.03 4.07 -11.93
CA SER A 43 -18.95 4.05 -13.39
C SER A 43 -19.00 2.62 -13.95
N ASN A 44 -19.51 2.50 -15.18
CA ASN A 44 -19.56 1.23 -15.92
C ASN A 44 -18.21 0.50 -15.96
N GLY A 45 -17.12 1.23 -16.21
CA GLY A 45 -15.77 0.66 -16.24
C GLY A 45 -15.36 0.03 -14.90
N LYS A 46 -15.70 0.67 -13.78
CA LYS A 46 -15.41 0.14 -12.43
C LYS A 46 -16.24 -1.11 -12.13
N LEU A 47 -17.53 -1.12 -12.47
CA LEU A 47 -18.36 -2.31 -12.28
C LEU A 47 -17.86 -3.49 -13.12
N ASN A 48 -17.56 -3.27 -14.40
CA ASN A 48 -17.01 -4.30 -15.29
C ASN A 48 -15.70 -4.88 -14.77
N TYR A 49 -14.82 -4.04 -14.22
CA TYR A 49 -13.60 -4.50 -13.56
C TYR A 49 -13.89 -5.44 -12.39
N HIS A 50 -14.81 -5.09 -11.50
CA HIS A 50 -15.19 -5.95 -10.38
C HIS A 50 -15.84 -7.26 -10.82
N LEU A 51 -16.74 -7.22 -11.80
CA LEU A 51 -17.40 -8.42 -12.34
C LEU A 51 -16.40 -9.36 -13.02
N LYS A 52 -15.43 -8.81 -13.76
CA LYS A 52 -14.34 -9.60 -14.37
C LYS A 52 -13.52 -10.35 -13.32
N LEU A 53 -13.21 -9.68 -12.20
CA LEU A 53 -12.47 -10.31 -11.09
C LEU A 53 -13.30 -11.33 -10.31
N LEU A 54 -14.64 -11.28 -10.40
CA LEU A 54 -15.55 -12.25 -9.79
C LEU A 54 -15.90 -13.41 -10.73
N LYS A 55 -15.32 -13.47 -11.93
CA LYS A 55 -15.56 -14.58 -12.87
C LYS A 55 -15.21 -15.92 -12.20
N GLY A 56 -16.15 -16.87 -12.22
CA GLY A 56 -16.02 -18.16 -11.54
C GLY A 56 -16.68 -18.19 -10.15
N PHE A 57 -16.81 -17.04 -9.48
CA PHE A 57 -17.62 -16.86 -8.27
C PHE A 57 -19.07 -16.49 -8.59
N ILE A 58 -19.25 -15.82 -9.73
CA ILE A 58 -20.55 -15.50 -10.32
C ILE A 58 -20.61 -16.01 -11.75
N GLN A 59 -21.81 -16.32 -12.20
CA GLN A 59 -22.13 -16.70 -13.57
C GLN A 59 -23.26 -15.81 -14.09
N LYS A 60 -23.27 -15.57 -15.40
CA LYS A 60 -24.35 -14.85 -16.07
C LYS A 60 -25.27 -15.86 -16.74
N ASP A 61 -26.56 -15.82 -16.44
CA ASP A 61 -27.55 -16.70 -17.05
C ASP A 61 -27.91 -16.26 -18.48
N VAL A 62 -28.76 -17.06 -19.13
CA VAL A 62 -29.26 -16.79 -20.50
C VAL A 62 -30.06 -15.50 -20.62
N ASN A 63 -30.67 -15.05 -19.51
CA ASN A 63 -31.47 -13.83 -19.44
C ASN A 63 -30.60 -12.60 -19.08
N GLY A 64 -29.30 -12.81 -18.85
CA GLY A 64 -28.34 -11.77 -18.53
C GLY A 64 -28.23 -11.38 -17.06
N TYR A 65 -28.81 -12.17 -16.15
CA TYR A 65 -28.72 -11.97 -14.71
C TYR A 65 -27.47 -12.66 -14.15
N TYR A 66 -26.79 -11.97 -13.23
CA TYR A 66 -25.71 -12.54 -12.45
C TYR A 66 -26.26 -13.35 -11.30
N GLN A 67 -25.79 -14.59 -11.21
CA GLN A 67 -26.10 -15.55 -10.15
C GLN A 67 -24.81 -16.03 -9.51
N ILE A 68 -24.86 -16.34 -8.22
CA ILE A 68 -23.72 -16.88 -7.51
C ILE A 68 -23.44 -18.33 -7.92
N THR A 69 -22.17 -18.73 -7.95
CA THR A 69 -21.76 -20.13 -8.18
C THR A 69 -21.54 -20.85 -6.84
N PRO A 70 -21.40 -22.19 -6.82
CA PRO A 70 -21.01 -22.92 -5.60
C PRO A 70 -19.71 -22.41 -4.98
N LEU A 71 -18.74 -21.99 -5.82
CA LEU A 71 -17.50 -21.38 -5.35
C LEU A 71 -17.77 -20.02 -4.68
N GLY A 72 -18.62 -19.19 -5.28
CA GLY A 72 -19.07 -17.92 -4.69
C GLY A 72 -19.74 -18.10 -3.34
N ILE A 73 -20.63 -19.10 -3.21
CA ILE A 73 -21.31 -19.43 -1.95
C ILE A 73 -20.29 -19.83 -0.87
N ARG A 74 -19.33 -20.70 -1.20
CA ARG A 74 -18.27 -21.09 -0.26
C ARG A 74 -17.43 -19.87 0.18
N THR A 75 -17.16 -18.96 -0.74
CA THR A 75 -16.42 -17.72 -0.47
C THR A 75 -17.17 -16.80 0.49
N LEU A 76 -18.49 -16.67 0.32
CA LEU A 76 -19.33 -15.86 1.22
C LEU A 76 -19.36 -16.43 2.63
N LYS A 77 -19.48 -17.75 2.79
CA LYS A 77 -19.48 -18.38 4.12
C LYS A 77 -18.19 -18.07 4.90
N ILE A 78 -17.03 -18.21 4.24
CA ILE A 78 -15.74 -17.86 4.84
C ILE A 78 -15.70 -16.37 5.24
N LEU A 79 -16.25 -15.50 4.40
CA LEU A 79 -16.33 -14.07 4.70
C LEU A 79 -17.25 -13.78 5.90
N GLU A 80 -18.39 -14.47 5.99
CA GLU A 80 -19.32 -14.36 7.12
C GLU A 80 -18.66 -14.81 8.43
N ASP A 81 -17.87 -15.89 8.39
CA ASP A 81 -17.07 -16.35 9.53
C ASP A 81 -16.05 -15.29 9.97
N PHE A 82 -15.37 -14.61 9.04
CA PHE A 82 -14.44 -13.51 9.36
C PHE A 82 -15.13 -12.24 9.88
N MET A 83 -16.43 -12.07 9.59
CA MET A 83 -17.21 -10.91 10.04
C MET A 83 -17.88 -11.13 11.39
N GLN A 84 -17.76 -12.32 11.98
CA GLN A 84 -18.22 -12.56 13.35
C GLN A 84 -17.51 -11.59 14.30
N GLU A 85 -18.23 -11.15 15.34
CA GLU A 85 -17.68 -10.24 16.34
C GLU A 85 -16.43 -10.86 16.94
N ILE A 86 -15.30 -10.20 16.73
CA ILE A 86 -14.04 -10.52 17.39
C ILE A 86 -14.27 -10.33 18.88
N SER A 87 -14.07 -11.39 19.66
CA SER A 87 -14.19 -11.29 21.12
C SER A 87 -13.16 -10.34 21.70
N GLU A 88 -13.46 -9.73 22.86
CA GLU A 88 -12.50 -8.87 23.57
C GLU A 88 -11.19 -9.61 23.89
N GLU A 89 -11.22 -10.94 24.01
CA GLU A 89 -10.05 -11.80 24.21
C GLU A 89 -9.18 -11.93 22.94
N GLU A 90 -9.79 -11.89 21.75
CA GLU A 90 -9.09 -12.01 20.46
C GLU A 90 -8.52 -10.67 19.96
N ARG A 91 -9.07 -9.54 20.40
CA ARG A 91 -8.58 -8.19 20.04
C ARG A 91 -7.06 -8.00 20.25
N PRO A 92 -6.47 -8.33 21.42
CA PRO A 92 -5.02 -8.20 21.59
C PRO A 92 -4.23 -9.11 20.65
N LEU A 93 -4.73 -10.33 20.38
CA LEU A 93 -4.07 -11.29 19.49
C LEU A 93 -4.06 -10.80 18.04
N ILE A 94 -5.15 -10.18 17.58
CA ILE A 94 -5.24 -9.57 16.26
C ILE A 94 -4.29 -8.38 16.15
N LYS A 95 -4.17 -7.56 17.21
CA LYS A 95 -3.22 -6.45 17.27
C LYS A 95 -1.79 -6.95 17.14
N GLU A 96 -1.40 -7.99 17.88
CA GLU A 96 -0.08 -8.60 17.78
C GLU A 96 0.20 -9.19 16.39
N ALA A 97 -0.78 -9.92 15.82
CA ALA A 97 -0.68 -10.46 14.47
C ALA A 97 -0.51 -9.35 13.42
N TYR A 98 -1.27 -8.26 13.52
CA TYR A 98 -1.13 -7.10 12.64
C TYR A 98 0.23 -6.42 12.77
N LEU A 99 0.71 -6.20 14.00
CA LEU A 99 2.00 -5.57 14.26
C LEU A 99 3.16 -6.43 13.73
N SER A 100 3.14 -7.75 13.93
CA SER A 100 4.18 -8.65 13.42
C SER A 100 4.22 -8.71 11.88
N GLN A 101 3.06 -8.71 11.23
CA GLN A 101 2.96 -8.66 9.76
C GLN A 101 3.44 -7.32 9.22
N LYS A 102 3.03 -6.22 9.85
CA LYS A 102 3.41 -4.85 9.45
C LYS A 102 4.87 -4.54 9.73
N GLU A 103 5.47 -5.14 10.75
CA GLU A 103 6.89 -4.99 11.04
C GLU A 103 7.76 -5.64 9.95
N ASN A 104 7.34 -6.78 9.41
CA ASN A 104 7.93 -7.35 8.19
C ASN A 104 7.63 -6.51 6.94
N ASP A 105 6.49 -5.82 6.93
CA ASP A 105 6.10 -4.88 5.89
C ASP A 105 6.64 -3.45 6.11
N LYS A 106 7.63 -3.27 7.03
CA LYS A 106 8.58 -2.14 7.04
C LYS A 106 9.50 -2.25 5.82
N SER A 107 8.83 -2.21 4.68
CA SER A 107 9.22 -1.90 3.33
C SER A 107 10.70 -2.11 3.06
N PHE A 108 10.98 -3.18 2.34
CA PHE A 108 12.19 -3.31 1.52
C PHE A 108 12.56 -1.98 0.80
N ILE A 109 11.58 -1.13 0.47
CA ILE A 109 11.77 0.22 -0.08
C ILE A 109 12.25 1.24 0.98
N GLU A 110 11.72 1.28 2.21
CA GLU A 110 12.32 2.12 3.26
C GLU A 110 13.76 1.67 3.59
N LEU A 111 13.97 0.36 3.69
CA LEU A 111 15.25 -0.22 4.04
C LEU A 111 16.31 -0.08 2.94
N GLN A 112 15.98 -0.15 1.64
CA GLN A 112 16.96 0.10 0.57
C GLN A 112 17.03 1.56 0.12
N TYR A 113 15.89 2.27 0.05
CA TYR A 113 15.82 3.59 -0.56
C TYR A 113 16.21 4.69 0.43
N VAL A 114 15.73 4.64 1.68
CA VAL A 114 16.09 5.65 2.69
C VAL A 114 17.50 5.40 3.25
N SER A 115 17.88 4.14 3.50
CA SER A 115 19.24 3.83 3.96
C SER A 115 20.29 4.11 2.87
N GLY A 116 20.01 3.74 1.61
CA GLY A 116 20.89 3.99 0.49
C GLY A 116 21.06 5.48 0.19
N TYR A 117 20.00 6.27 0.34
CA TYR A 117 20.06 7.73 0.16
C TYR A 117 20.78 8.43 1.33
N ARG A 118 20.58 7.98 2.57
CA ARG A 118 21.38 8.45 3.74
C ARG A 118 22.86 8.18 3.52
N PHE A 119 23.24 6.98 3.06
CA PHE A 119 24.62 6.63 2.76
C PHE A 119 25.23 7.54 1.68
N LYS A 120 24.50 7.78 0.58
CA LYS A 120 24.95 8.70 -0.49
C LYS A 120 25.17 10.12 0.00
N ILE A 121 24.31 10.65 0.87
CA ILE A 121 24.47 11.99 1.44
C ILE A 121 25.69 12.06 2.36
N VAL A 122 25.91 11.07 3.23
CA VAL A 122 27.10 11.02 4.09
C VAL A 122 28.38 10.96 3.24
N LEU A 123 28.39 10.14 2.18
CA LEU A 123 29.51 10.04 1.25
C LEU A 123 29.80 11.37 0.54
N LEU A 124 28.76 12.09 0.07
CA LEU A 124 28.90 13.40 -0.54
C LEU A 124 29.42 14.46 0.43
N ILE A 125 28.97 14.45 1.69
CA ILE A 125 29.48 15.35 2.73
C ILE A 125 30.96 15.05 3.03
N GLY A 126 31.34 13.77 3.09
CA GLY A 126 32.74 13.37 3.26
C GLY A 126 33.62 13.84 2.10
N LEU A 127 33.17 13.67 0.87
CA LEU A 127 33.88 14.13 -0.33
C LEU A 127 34.01 15.67 -0.36
N TYR A 128 32.97 16.39 0.05
CA TYR A 128 33.02 17.85 0.22
C TYR A 128 34.09 18.29 1.22
N ALA A 129 34.15 17.62 2.39
CA ALA A 129 35.13 17.92 3.42
C ALA A 129 36.56 17.68 2.93
N ILE A 130 36.81 16.58 2.20
CA ILE A 130 38.11 16.30 1.59
C ILE A 130 38.48 17.37 0.57
N MET A 131 37.55 17.77 -0.30
CA MET A 131 37.80 18.85 -1.28
C MET A 131 38.11 20.18 -0.61
N MET A 132 37.44 20.52 0.50
CA MET A 132 37.78 21.70 1.31
C MET A 132 39.20 21.63 1.86
N ILE A 133 39.59 20.51 2.47
CA ILE A 133 40.93 20.32 3.05
C ILE A 133 42.00 20.44 1.96
N VAL A 134 41.82 19.74 0.84
CA VAL A 134 42.78 19.76 -0.28
C VAL A 134 42.87 21.15 -0.91
N GLY A 135 41.74 21.83 -1.11
CA GLY A 135 41.71 23.19 -1.66
C GLY A 135 42.47 24.19 -0.79
N ILE A 136 42.26 24.13 0.53
CA ILE A 136 42.94 25.01 1.49
C ILE A 136 44.45 24.71 1.56
N GLN A 137 44.83 23.44 1.53
CA GLN A 137 46.22 23.03 1.75
C GLN A 137 47.10 23.16 0.49
N TYR A 138 46.56 22.93 -0.70
CA TYR A 138 47.36 22.79 -1.94
C TYR A 138 47.09 23.89 -2.98
N ILE A 139 46.01 24.67 -2.85
CA ILE A 139 45.69 25.76 -3.80
C ILE A 139 45.38 27.08 -3.04
N PRO A 140 46.21 27.52 -2.06
CA PRO A 140 45.92 28.72 -1.29
C PRO A 140 46.01 30.01 -2.11
N GLU A 141 46.84 30.03 -3.16
CA GLU A 141 47.12 31.25 -3.93
C GLU A 141 46.02 31.64 -4.94
N ASN A 142 45.15 30.71 -5.34
CA ASN A 142 44.05 30.98 -6.27
C ASN A 142 42.71 30.39 -5.79
N PRO A 143 42.06 31.00 -4.78
CA PRO A 143 40.80 30.53 -4.22
C PRO A 143 39.66 30.45 -5.24
N SER A 144 39.71 31.32 -6.25
CA SER A 144 38.76 31.39 -7.36
C SER A 144 38.63 30.07 -8.13
N PHE A 145 39.64 29.20 -8.08
CA PHE A 145 39.63 27.92 -8.80
C PHE A 145 38.71 26.87 -8.14
N TYR A 146 38.71 26.74 -6.81
CA TYR A 146 37.97 25.67 -6.12
C TYR A 146 36.61 26.12 -5.54
N ILE A 147 36.40 27.43 -5.34
CA ILE A 147 35.12 28.00 -4.86
C ILE A 147 33.91 27.58 -5.73
N PRO A 148 33.97 27.60 -7.08
CA PRO A 148 32.84 27.19 -7.93
C PRO A 148 32.42 25.73 -7.72
N PHE A 149 33.38 24.83 -7.44
CA PHE A 149 33.11 23.42 -7.17
C PHE A 149 32.41 23.23 -5.82
N LEU A 150 32.79 23.99 -4.80
CA LEU A 150 32.12 23.97 -3.49
C LEU A 150 30.67 24.46 -3.61
N ILE A 151 30.45 25.54 -4.37
CA ILE A 151 29.11 26.06 -4.64
C ILE A 151 28.27 25.02 -5.39
N ALA A 152 28.79 24.44 -6.48
CA ALA A 152 28.08 23.42 -7.25
C ALA A 152 27.68 22.21 -6.39
N LEU A 153 28.55 21.76 -5.48
CA LEU A 153 28.25 20.62 -4.60
C LEU A 153 27.20 20.98 -3.54
N SER A 154 27.26 22.19 -2.98
CA SER A 154 26.26 22.67 -2.00
C SER A 154 24.84 22.72 -2.58
N VAL A 155 24.71 23.07 -3.87
CA VAL A 155 23.43 23.08 -4.61
C VAL A 155 22.84 21.66 -4.73
N ILE A 156 23.66 20.61 -4.67
CA ILE A 156 23.19 19.21 -4.73
C ILE A 156 22.88 18.68 -3.33
N ILE A 157 23.73 19.00 -2.34
CA ILE A 157 23.61 18.48 -0.97
C ILE A 157 22.38 19.07 -0.25
N VAL A 158 22.15 20.39 -0.35
CA VAL A 158 21.08 21.07 0.39
C VAL A 158 19.68 20.54 0.01
N PRO A 159 19.30 20.42 -1.28
CA PRO A 159 18.03 19.81 -1.66
C PRO A 159 17.90 18.35 -1.24
N GLY A 160 19.00 17.59 -1.26
CA GLY A 160 18.99 16.20 -0.82
C GLY A 160 18.69 16.05 0.67
N ILE A 161 19.28 16.92 1.51
CA ILE A 161 18.98 16.99 2.94
C ILE A 161 17.52 17.38 3.17
N VAL A 162 17.03 18.42 2.47
CA VAL A 162 15.63 18.86 2.58
C VAL A 162 14.65 17.75 2.17
N PHE A 163 14.96 17.01 1.10
CA PHE A 163 14.17 15.87 0.66
C PHE A 163 14.13 14.77 1.72
N LEU A 164 15.26 14.42 2.33
CA LEU A 164 15.31 13.44 3.42
C LEU A 164 14.42 13.84 4.60
N PHE A 165 14.51 15.09 5.05
CA PHE A 165 13.68 15.59 6.15
C PHE A 165 12.19 15.54 5.81
N ARG A 166 11.81 15.88 4.57
CA ARG A 166 10.41 15.78 4.12
C ARG A 166 9.91 14.34 4.11
N VAL A 167 10.73 13.39 3.65
CA VAL A 167 10.37 11.97 3.63
C VAL A 167 10.19 11.44 5.05
N GLN A 168 11.11 11.75 5.96
CA GLN A 168 11.02 11.34 7.38
C GLN A 168 9.79 11.94 8.08
N LYS A 169 9.47 13.21 7.81
CA LYS A 169 8.30 13.84 8.43
C LYS A 169 7.00 13.21 7.95
N LYS A 170 6.93 12.84 6.65
CA LYS A 170 5.75 12.16 6.09
C LYS A 170 5.56 10.76 6.65
N SER A 171 6.63 10.00 6.87
CA SER A 171 6.53 8.68 7.50
C SER A 171 6.06 8.77 8.96
N ALA A 172 6.54 9.76 9.71
CA ALA A 172 6.07 10.00 11.08
C ALA A 172 4.58 10.41 11.17
N ILE A 173 4.09 11.23 10.22
CA ILE A 173 2.68 11.60 10.13
C ILE A 173 1.81 10.39 9.78
N PHE A 174 2.30 9.54 8.87
CA PHE A 174 1.62 8.30 8.51
C PHE A 174 1.50 7.34 9.70
N ALA A 175 2.57 7.17 10.48
CA ALA A 175 2.55 6.37 11.71
C ALA A 175 1.46 6.84 12.68
N ARG A 176 1.42 8.15 13.00
CA ARG A 176 0.38 8.74 13.87
C ARG A 176 -1.04 8.64 13.31
N LYS A 177 -1.20 8.56 11.99
CA LYS A 177 -2.52 8.37 11.37
C LYS A 177 -2.99 6.94 11.54
N VAL A 178 -2.08 5.97 11.49
CA VAL A 178 -2.40 4.58 11.79
C VAL A 178 -2.72 4.42 13.27
N ASP A 179 -1.95 5.01 14.17
CA ASP A 179 -2.23 4.95 15.62
C ASP A 179 -3.63 5.49 15.94
N ARG A 180 -4.00 6.66 15.39
CA ARG A 180 -5.35 7.22 15.55
C ARG A 180 -6.47 6.33 15.00
N LEU A 181 -6.25 5.65 13.88
CA LEU A 181 -7.26 4.73 13.33
C LEU A 181 -7.45 3.49 14.20
N LEU A 182 -6.45 3.14 15.01
CA LEU A 182 -6.54 2.04 15.97
C LEU A 182 -7.26 2.50 17.24
N ASP A 183 -7.03 3.74 17.69
CA ASP A 183 -7.73 4.34 18.84
C ASP A 183 -9.23 4.57 18.52
N ASP A 184 -9.58 4.97 17.30
CA ASP A 184 -10.99 5.16 16.86
C ASP A 184 -11.77 3.83 16.73
N MET A 185 -11.11 2.67 16.90
CA MET A 185 -11.72 1.33 16.88
C MET A 185 -11.96 0.75 18.28
N GLU A 186 -11.56 1.46 19.35
CA GLU A 186 -11.99 1.21 20.74
C GLU A 186 -13.41 1.76 20.99
#